data_AF-A0A2G6BN30-F1
#
_entry.id   AF-A0A2G6BN30-F1
#
_cell.length_a   1.000
_cell.length_b   1.000
_cell.length_c   1.000
_cell.angle_alpha   90.00
_cell.angle_beta   90.00
_cell.angle_gamma   90.00
#
_symmetry.space_group_name_H-M   'P 1'
#
loop_
_entity.id
_entity.type
_entity.pdbx_description
1 polymer ?
#
loop_
_entity_poly.entity_id
_entity_poly.type
_entity_poly.pdbx_seq_one_letter_code
_entity_poly.pdbx_strand_id
1 'polypeptide(L)'
;MRYIFIIICFFIISCVTTGGNYKKESYSKIDELISEYQFEDAEEYILDLLEESPLDKNLAVLYSFVLFKGDRFQSCYSLTDEILKDRTFFRSLPNLRKSDLFYYHLISSVNTGNFDKSSSIYNNYVSQFKSPVDKVKQAIIFINNNLVLENYSDAVSSIKEIQKRFRVNSDLSLNLSYLEAYSYYKMGKYEMAIDLISSISEYKLQNGYLYKIKELLDRVVERSEETIVETYKNLLINSYNNLLDMSSDFTFSDKIKRSIYSLNAEDISISLDTKADDTSALTLIRVLPGENKTGILFGSNDSIKYSDLNYDESKNLLTFTIEDKNLNYNSNRIDPPKGVGVTEFSWLKSRGDLHFSIKLEDDYEISVEKLYDNFEKNKNASDRYQLLLSIDLPTTAYSMELATKKDGDYTIVLDPGHGGDDCGALSVMKRADGRKYYEKDMNLLLSIELKKYLEKRGYNVFLTRTADYYPDLVERTRIALQRDADMFLSIHMNSASRRRKARWQKDDYIGVEMIVRNSLGSVPEFINKDNFNKSRWIKERKRALKEHRKLSDIFQSTIRKELDPPFNRKRTLKKRNLKIFSGMTIPHALIETGFIINNRNLKYLLKKEGRNKLYKGILKGIEKYRKTLKK
;
A
#
# COMPACT_ATOMS: atom_id res chain seq x y z
N MET A 1 16.82 -6.33 -14.52
CA MET A 1 17.03 -7.78 -14.69
C MET A 1 16.44 -8.33 -15.99
N ARG A 2 15.34 -7.81 -16.55
CA ARG A 2 14.78 -8.32 -17.81
C ARG A 2 15.69 -8.14 -19.05
N TYR A 3 16.48 -7.07 -19.18
CA TYR A 3 17.21 -6.75 -20.42
C TYR A 3 18.56 -7.47 -20.63
N ILE A 4 19.43 -7.59 -19.62
CA ILE A 4 20.63 -8.47 -19.69
C ILE A 4 20.21 -9.92 -19.89
N PHE A 5 19.05 -10.27 -19.36
CA PHE A 5 18.44 -11.57 -19.50
C PHE A 5 18.00 -11.79 -20.95
N ILE A 6 17.29 -10.85 -21.59
CA ILE A 6 16.88 -10.89 -23.00
C ILE A 6 18.07 -11.15 -23.95
N ILE A 7 19.24 -10.53 -23.74
CA ILE A 7 20.43 -10.76 -24.58
C ILE A 7 20.96 -12.20 -24.46
N ILE A 8 20.97 -12.77 -23.25
CA ILE A 8 21.34 -14.18 -23.02
C ILE A 8 20.26 -15.12 -23.56
N CYS A 9 18.99 -14.72 -23.52
CA CYS A 9 17.85 -15.48 -24.07
C CYS A 9 17.91 -15.58 -25.59
N PHE A 10 18.14 -14.45 -26.28
CA PHE A 10 18.34 -14.45 -27.74
C PHE A 10 19.53 -15.30 -28.15
N PHE A 11 20.59 -15.32 -27.34
CA PHE A 11 21.74 -16.18 -27.60
C PHE A 11 21.39 -17.67 -27.41
N ILE A 12 20.66 -18.04 -26.37
CA ILE A 12 20.23 -19.43 -26.13
C ILE A 12 19.23 -19.87 -27.20
N ILE A 13 18.22 -19.05 -27.52
CA ILE A 13 17.28 -19.31 -28.60
C ILE A 13 18.07 -19.51 -29.90
N SER A 14 18.95 -18.57 -30.28
CA SER A 14 19.80 -18.71 -31.47
C SER A 14 20.72 -19.95 -31.45
N CYS A 15 21.21 -20.38 -30.29
CA CYS A 15 22.05 -21.57 -30.15
C CYS A 15 21.25 -22.89 -30.20
N VAL A 16 20.00 -22.87 -29.73
CA VAL A 16 19.07 -24.01 -29.65
C VAL A 16 18.36 -24.20 -31.00
N THR A 17 17.98 -23.11 -31.68
CA THR A 17 17.29 -23.14 -32.98
C THR A 17 18.19 -23.45 -34.18
N THR A 18 19.51 -23.29 -34.05
CA THR A 18 20.48 -23.58 -35.12
C THR A 18 21.03 -25.02 -35.09
N GLY A 19 20.73 -25.81 -34.06
CA GLY A 19 21.31 -27.14 -33.86
C GLY A 19 20.34 -28.28 -33.52
N GLY A 20 19.02 -28.04 -33.55
CA GLY A 20 18.00 -29.05 -33.25
C GLY A 20 17.54 -29.86 -34.47
N ASN A 21 17.16 -31.13 -34.25
CA ASN A 21 16.54 -31.99 -35.28
C ASN A 21 15.04 -31.71 -35.47
N TYR A 22 14.46 -30.73 -34.76
CA TYR A 22 13.03 -30.38 -34.82
C TYR A 22 12.71 -29.34 -35.89
N LYS A 23 11.49 -29.40 -36.44
CA LYS A 23 11.04 -28.54 -37.55
C LYS A 23 11.30 -27.06 -37.24
N LYS A 24 11.91 -26.36 -38.19
CA LYS A 24 12.21 -24.91 -38.13
C LYS A 24 10.99 -24.06 -37.75
N GLU A 25 9.79 -24.49 -38.15
CA GLU A 25 8.51 -23.85 -37.83
C GLU A 25 8.15 -23.93 -36.33
N SER A 26 8.41 -25.06 -35.67
CA SER A 26 8.13 -25.24 -34.24
C SER A 26 8.97 -24.29 -33.37
N TYR A 27 10.25 -24.17 -33.68
CA TYR A 27 11.14 -23.23 -32.98
C TYR A 27 10.78 -21.76 -33.25
N SER A 28 10.32 -21.43 -34.47
CA SER A 28 9.85 -20.07 -34.81
C SER A 28 8.63 -19.67 -33.99
N LYS A 29 7.69 -20.59 -33.78
CA LYS A 29 6.49 -20.33 -32.96
C LYS A 29 6.84 -20.14 -31.48
N ILE A 30 7.80 -20.91 -30.96
CA ILE A 30 8.26 -20.70 -29.58
C ILE A 30 8.93 -19.33 -29.42
N ASP A 31 9.76 -18.93 -30.38
CA ASP A 31 10.43 -17.62 -30.38
C ASP A 31 9.44 -16.45 -30.43
N GLU A 32 8.38 -16.59 -31.22
CA GLU A 32 7.25 -15.64 -31.28
C GLU A 32 6.54 -15.49 -29.92
N LEU A 33 6.07 -16.60 -29.34
CA LEU A 33 5.37 -16.59 -28.04
C LEU A 33 6.22 -15.98 -26.91
N ILE A 34 7.51 -16.31 -26.88
CA ILE A 34 8.46 -15.76 -25.90
C ILE A 34 8.67 -14.26 -26.13
N SER A 35 8.80 -13.83 -27.38
CA SER A 35 8.98 -12.42 -27.76
C SER A 35 7.76 -11.56 -27.40
N GLU A 36 6.57 -12.16 -27.42
CA GLU A 36 5.31 -11.53 -27.01
C GLU A 36 5.02 -11.65 -25.51
N TYR A 37 5.95 -12.18 -24.71
CA TYR A 37 5.81 -12.40 -23.26
C TYR A 37 4.68 -13.38 -22.88
N GLN A 38 4.24 -14.24 -23.79
CA GLN A 38 3.23 -15.27 -23.57
C GLN A 38 3.86 -16.56 -23.02
N PHE A 39 4.37 -16.48 -21.78
CA PHE A 39 5.16 -17.58 -21.21
C PHE A 39 4.34 -18.83 -20.85
N GLU A 40 3.06 -18.69 -20.48
CA GLU A 40 2.19 -19.84 -20.19
C GLU A 40 1.88 -20.62 -21.49
N ASP A 41 1.58 -19.92 -22.57
CA ASP A 41 1.33 -20.52 -23.89
C ASP A 41 2.60 -21.15 -24.47
N ALA A 42 3.76 -20.52 -24.26
CA ALA A 42 5.06 -21.10 -24.61
C ALA A 42 5.37 -22.36 -23.78
N GLU A 43 4.96 -22.40 -22.51
CA GLU A 43 5.16 -23.55 -21.61
C GLU A 43 4.40 -24.77 -22.13
N GLU A 44 3.10 -24.60 -22.42
CA GLU A 44 2.23 -25.65 -22.94
C GLU A 44 2.72 -26.16 -24.30
N TYR A 45 3.09 -25.24 -25.20
CA TYR A 45 3.57 -25.62 -26.53
C TYR A 45 4.90 -26.38 -26.51
N ILE A 46 5.82 -26.05 -25.60
CA ILE A 46 7.08 -26.81 -25.45
C ILE A 46 6.82 -28.18 -24.81
N LEU A 47 5.86 -28.28 -23.88
CA LEU A 47 5.46 -29.56 -23.28
C LEU A 47 4.94 -30.54 -24.33
N ASP A 48 4.04 -30.09 -25.21
CA ASP A 48 3.51 -30.92 -26.30
C ASP A 48 4.63 -31.50 -27.18
N LEU A 49 5.64 -30.67 -27.52
CA LEU A 49 6.79 -31.10 -28.32
C LEU A 49 7.70 -32.07 -27.55
N LEU A 50 7.83 -31.91 -26.23
CA LEU A 50 8.57 -32.85 -25.37
C LEU A 50 7.83 -34.18 -25.21
N GLU A 51 6.50 -34.20 -25.24
CA GLU A 51 5.73 -35.47 -25.26
C GLU A 51 5.99 -36.24 -26.56
N GLU A 52 6.03 -35.54 -27.70
CA GLU A 52 6.36 -36.13 -28.99
C GLU A 52 7.83 -36.55 -29.10
N SER A 53 8.73 -35.89 -28.37
CA SER A 53 10.18 -36.17 -28.40
C SER A 53 10.85 -35.98 -27.04
N PRO A 54 10.67 -36.93 -26.10
CA PRO A 54 11.08 -36.79 -24.70
C PRO A 54 12.59 -36.70 -24.47
N LEU A 55 13.39 -37.09 -25.47
CA LEU A 55 14.85 -37.08 -25.40
C LEU A 55 15.46 -35.82 -26.05
N ASP A 56 14.64 -34.87 -26.49
CA ASP A 56 15.12 -33.63 -27.09
C ASP A 56 15.71 -32.68 -26.04
N LYS A 57 17.04 -32.67 -26.02
CA LYS A 57 17.85 -31.88 -25.09
C LYS A 57 17.69 -30.37 -25.31
N ASN A 58 17.38 -29.94 -26.52
CA ASN A 58 17.17 -28.52 -26.86
C ASN A 58 15.84 -28.02 -26.29
N LEU A 59 14.77 -28.80 -26.46
CA LEU A 59 13.46 -28.49 -25.89
C LEU A 59 13.49 -28.50 -24.35
N ALA A 60 14.23 -29.44 -23.73
CA ALA A 60 14.36 -29.49 -22.27
C ALA A 60 15.03 -28.23 -21.67
N VAL A 61 16.05 -27.67 -22.35
CA VAL A 61 16.69 -26.41 -21.94
C VAL A 61 15.72 -25.24 -22.07
N LEU A 62 15.02 -25.17 -23.20
CA LEU A 62 14.05 -24.11 -23.47
C LEU A 62 12.87 -24.17 -22.49
N TYR A 63 12.43 -25.36 -22.11
CA TYR A 63 11.39 -25.57 -21.12
C TYR A 63 11.81 -25.08 -19.73
N SER A 64 13.04 -25.40 -19.30
CA SER A 64 13.58 -24.89 -18.03
C SER A 64 13.62 -23.37 -17.96
N PHE A 65 13.90 -22.73 -19.09
CA PHE A 65 13.90 -21.29 -19.23
C PHE A 65 12.49 -20.69 -19.09
N VAL A 66 11.50 -21.27 -19.77
CA VAL A 66 10.11 -20.81 -19.68
C VAL A 66 9.57 -20.98 -18.26
N LEU A 67 9.84 -22.11 -17.60
CA LEU A 67 9.50 -22.33 -16.19
C LEU A 67 10.11 -21.27 -15.26
N PHE A 68 11.37 -20.89 -15.50
CA PHE A 68 12.01 -19.81 -14.77
C PHE A 68 11.30 -18.46 -14.99
N LYS A 69 10.89 -18.17 -16.23
CA LYS A 69 10.19 -16.93 -16.61
C LYS A 69 8.77 -16.83 -16.09
N GLY A 70 8.08 -17.96 -15.96
CA GLY A 70 6.76 -18.07 -15.32
C GLY A 70 6.82 -18.14 -13.79
N ASP A 71 7.96 -17.77 -13.17
CA ASP A 71 8.19 -17.83 -11.73
C ASP A 71 7.95 -19.23 -11.11
N ARG A 72 8.01 -20.31 -11.90
CA ARG A 72 7.88 -21.71 -11.44
C ARG A 72 9.23 -22.26 -10.95
N PHE A 73 9.85 -21.57 -9.99
CA PHE A 73 11.22 -21.84 -9.55
C PHE A 73 11.46 -23.27 -9.07
N GLN A 74 10.50 -23.92 -8.41
CA GLN A 74 10.68 -25.31 -7.97
C GLN A 74 10.78 -26.29 -9.15
N SER A 75 9.96 -26.10 -10.18
CA SER A 75 9.95 -26.95 -11.38
C SER A 75 11.21 -26.70 -12.21
N CYS A 76 11.60 -25.43 -12.36
CA CYS A 76 12.87 -25.05 -12.99
C CYS A 76 14.08 -25.65 -12.23
N TYR A 77 14.10 -25.57 -10.89
CA TYR A 77 15.16 -26.16 -10.08
C TYR A 77 15.31 -27.67 -10.31
N SER A 78 14.20 -28.42 -10.24
CA SER A 78 14.21 -29.88 -10.43
C SER A 78 14.70 -30.27 -11.83
N LEU A 79 14.19 -29.62 -12.88
CA LEU A 79 14.58 -29.92 -14.26
C LEU A 79 16.04 -29.57 -14.54
N THR A 80 16.50 -28.41 -14.08
CA THR A 80 17.89 -28.00 -14.27
C THR A 80 18.87 -28.87 -13.48
N ASP A 81 18.51 -29.34 -12.28
CA ASP A 81 19.31 -30.29 -11.49
C ASP A 81 19.54 -31.61 -12.23
N GLU A 82 18.49 -32.13 -12.87
CA GLU A 82 18.54 -33.35 -13.67
C GLU A 82 19.44 -33.19 -14.90
N ILE A 83 19.23 -32.11 -15.68
CA ILE A 83 20.04 -31.83 -16.88
C ILE A 83 21.53 -31.65 -16.52
N LEU A 84 21.84 -30.97 -15.42
CA LEU A 84 23.21 -30.72 -14.99
C LEU A 84 23.95 -32.00 -14.54
N LYS A 85 23.23 -33.06 -14.14
CA LYS A 85 23.82 -34.36 -13.78
C LYS A 85 24.22 -35.19 -15.01
N ASP A 86 23.61 -34.97 -16.18
CA ASP A 86 23.99 -35.65 -17.43
C ASP A 86 25.30 -35.08 -18.02
N ARG A 87 26.40 -35.83 -17.85
CA ARG A 87 27.74 -35.45 -18.37
C ARG A 87 27.84 -35.48 -19.90
N THR A 88 26.92 -36.15 -20.59
CA THR A 88 26.91 -36.25 -22.06
C THR A 88 26.11 -35.13 -22.71
N PHE A 89 25.21 -34.47 -21.95
CA PHE A 89 24.29 -33.43 -22.39
C PHE A 89 24.96 -32.27 -23.15
N PHE A 90 26.02 -31.71 -22.59
CA PHE A 90 26.71 -30.55 -23.18
C PHE A 90 27.60 -30.90 -24.35
N ARG A 91 27.92 -32.19 -24.58
CA ARG A 91 28.65 -32.61 -25.79
C ARG A 91 27.76 -32.57 -27.04
N SER A 92 26.45 -32.74 -26.86
CA SER A 92 25.46 -32.67 -27.95
C SER A 92 24.99 -31.25 -28.28
N LEU A 93 25.34 -30.24 -27.49
CA LEU A 93 24.91 -28.84 -27.67
C LEU A 93 26.13 -27.88 -27.61
N PRO A 94 26.98 -27.86 -28.65
CA PRO A 94 28.27 -27.18 -28.61
C PRO A 94 28.17 -25.65 -28.41
N ASN A 95 27.01 -25.06 -28.73
CA ASN A 95 26.77 -23.62 -28.63
C ASN A 95 26.15 -23.19 -27.28
N LEU A 96 25.68 -24.13 -26.46
CA LEU A 96 25.10 -23.85 -25.14
C LEU A 96 26.16 -24.00 -24.06
N ARG A 97 26.56 -22.90 -23.41
CA ARG A 97 27.52 -22.98 -22.31
C ARG A 97 26.85 -23.54 -21.06
N LYS A 98 27.51 -24.47 -20.41
CA LYS A 98 27.12 -25.03 -19.11
C LYS A 98 26.88 -23.96 -18.04
N SER A 99 27.56 -22.81 -18.11
CA SER A 99 27.37 -21.68 -17.20
C SER A 99 26.06 -20.91 -17.42
N ASP A 100 25.39 -21.04 -18.56
CA ASP A 100 24.11 -20.39 -18.84
C ASP A 100 22.95 -21.15 -18.17
N LEU A 101 22.88 -22.48 -18.29
CA LEU A 101 21.85 -23.30 -17.62
C LEU A 101 22.02 -23.31 -16.10
N PHE A 102 23.26 -23.34 -15.61
CA PHE A 102 23.56 -23.33 -14.18
C PHE A 102 23.11 -22.04 -13.48
N TYR A 103 23.05 -20.91 -14.20
CA TYR A 103 22.53 -19.66 -13.66
C TYR A 103 21.06 -19.81 -13.23
N TYR A 104 20.22 -20.44 -14.06
CA TYR A 104 18.81 -20.69 -13.74
C TYR A 104 18.65 -21.65 -12.58
N HIS A 105 19.44 -22.72 -12.57
CA HIS A 105 19.48 -23.68 -11.47
C HIS A 105 19.77 -22.98 -10.14
N LEU A 106 20.80 -22.13 -10.11
CA LEU A 106 21.24 -21.50 -8.87
C LEU A 106 20.23 -20.46 -8.38
N ILE A 107 19.72 -19.59 -9.24
CA ILE A 107 18.69 -18.61 -8.84
C ILE A 107 17.42 -19.32 -8.38
N SER A 108 17.00 -20.39 -9.07
CA SER A 108 15.84 -21.18 -8.65
C SER A 108 16.07 -21.83 -7.29
N SER A 109 17.26 -22.40 -7.05
CA SER A 109 17.62 -23.00 -5.76
C SER A 109 17.60 -21.99 -4.61
N VAL A 110 18.03 -20.74 -4.85
CA VAL A 110 17.96 -19.65 -3.86
C VAL A 110 16.50 -19.33 -3.55
N ASN A 111 15.66 -19.17 -4.58
CA ASN A 111 14.24 -18.83 -4.41
C ASN A 111 13.43 -19.97 -3.78
N THR A 112 13.88 -21.22 -3.90
CA THR A 112 13.21 -22.38 -3.29
C THR A 112 13.83 -22.82 -1.97
N GLY A 113 14.87 -22.14 -1.47
CA GLY A 113 15.57 -22.50 -0.24
C GLY A 113 16.43 -23.77 -0.32
N ASN A 114 16.74 -24.25 -1.54
CA ASN A 114 17.57 -25.44 -1.79
C ASN A 114 19.04 -25.08 -2.06
N PHE A 115 19.44 -23.83 -1.87
CA PHE A 115 20.80 -23.35 -2.17
C PHE A 115 21.79 -23.72 -1.07
N ASP A 116 22.78 -24.57 -1.40
CA ASP A 116 23.87 -24.96 -0.51
C ASP A 116 25.25 -24.62 -1.11
N LYS A 117 25.89 -23.60 -0.53
CA LYS A 117 27.25 -23.13 -0.90
C LYS A 117 28.35 -24.14 -0.59
N SER A 118 28.11 -25.11 0.29
CA SER A 118 29.09 -26.13 0.68
C SER A 118 29.07 -27.37 -0.23
N SER A 119 28.02 -27.50 -1.06
CA SER A 119 27.87 -28.66 -1.92
C SER A 119 29.06 -28.80 -2.89
N SER A 120 29.56 -30.02 -3.02
CA SER A 120 30.65 -30.36 -3.96
C SER A 120 30.26 -30.03 -5.40
N ILE A 121 28.96 -30.13 -5.71
CA ILE A 121 28.32 -29.65 -6.93
C ILE A 121 28.65 -28.16 -7.08
N TYR A 122 28.14 -27.28 -6.21
CA TYR A 122 28.36 -25.84 -6.28
C TYR A 122 29.84 -25.45 -6.47
N ASN A 123 30.74 -26.00 -5.65
CA ASN A 123 32.17 -25.68 -5.72
C ASN A 123 32.84 -26.12 -7.02
N ASN A 124 32.47 -27.29 -7.54
CA ASN A 124 32.98 -27.81 -8.82
C ASN A 124 32.42 -27.03 -10.03
N TYR A 125 31.25 -26.40 -9.89
CA TYR A 125 30.66 -25.55 -10.93
C TYR A 125 31.23 -24.12 -10.91
N VAL A 126 31.38 -23.53 -9.73
CA VAL A 126 32.01 -22.21 -9.56
C VAL A 126 33.46 -22.21 -10.04
N SER A 127 34.20 -23.31 -9.85
CA SER A 127 35.58 -23.43 -10.33
C SER A 127 35.71 -23.36 -11.87
N GLN A 128 34.60 -23.54 -12.60
CA GLN A 128 34.55 -23.44 -14.06
C GLN A 128 34.30 -22.01 -14.55
N PHE A 129 33.94 -21.07 -13.66
CA PHE A 129 33.72 -19.65 -13.99
C PHE A 129 35.04 -18.90 -14.14
N LYS A 130 35.60 -18.98 -15.35
CA LYS A 130 36.89 -18.35 -15.67
C LYS A 130 36.72 -16.97 -16.30
N SER A 131 35.57 -16.69 -16.93
CA SER A 131 35.36 -15.42 -17.64
C SER A 131 34.85 -14.30 -16.72
N PRO A 132 35.10 -13.01 -17.04
CA PRO A 132 34.51 -11.88 -16.33
C PRO A 132 32.98 -11.91 -16.26
N VAL A 133 32.33 -12.41 -17.33
CA VAL A 133 30.86 -12.55 -17.40
C VAL A 133 30.35 -13.56 -16.38
N ASP A 134 31.05 -14.68 -16.20
CA ASP A 134 30.67 -15.69 -15.22
C ASP A 134 30.85 -15.20 -13.78
N LYS A 135 31.87 -14.36 -13.52
CA LYS A 135 32.08 -13.74 -12.21
C LYS A 135 30.97 -12.74 -11.85
N VAL A 136 30.47 -11.98 -12.82
CA VAL A 136 29.29 -11.09 -12.61
C VAL A 136 28.04 -11.91 -12.28
N LYS A 137 27.79 -13.00 -13.01
CA LYS A 137 26.67 -13.91 -12.74
C LYS A 137 26.73 -14.49 -11.33
N GLN A 138 27.91 -14.97 -10.92
CA GLN A 138 28.15 -15.50 -9.58
C GLN A 138 27.82 -14.46 -8.51
N ALA A 139 28.28 -13.23 -8.69
CA ALA A 139 28.06 -12.15 -7.74
C ALA A 139 26.57 -11.72 -7.64
N ILE A 140 25.83 -11.71 -8.75
CA ILE A 140 24.37 -11.50 -8.74
C ILE A 140 23.65 -12.56 -7.91
N ILE A 141 24.07 -13.82 -8.00
CA ILE A 141 23.43 -14.89 -7.23
C ILE A 141 23.69 -14.70 -5.73
N PHE A 142 24.89 -14.27 -5.34
CA PHE A 142 25.18 -13.93 -3.95
C PHE A 142 24.35 -12.77 -3.43
N ILE A 143 24.16 -11.71 -4.24
CA ILE A 143 23.29 -10.59 -3.88
C ILE A 143 21.87 -11.08 -3.63
N ASN A 144 21.29 -11.84 -4.56
CA ASN A 144 19.93 -12.37 -4.42
C ASN A 144 19.78 -13.27 -3.18
N ASN A 145 20.76 -14.14 -2.93
CA ASN A 145 20.77 -14.97 -1.73
C ASN A 145 20.80 -14.12 -0.45
N ASN A 146 21.65 -13.09 -0.40
CA ASN A 146 21.72 -12.20 0.77
C ASN A 146 20.42 -11.41 0.95
N LEU A 147 19.78 -10.96 -0.13
CA LEU A 147 18.48 -10.28 -0.06
C LEU A 147 17.37 -11.20 0.47
N VAL A 148 17.30 -12.45 0.01
CA VAL A 148 16.33 -13.45 0.48
C VAL A 148 16.53 -13.80 1.95
N LEU A 149 17.79 -13.88 2.40
CA LEU A 149 18.15 -14.12 3.80
C LEU A 149 18.06 -12.86 4.68
N GLU A 150 17.63 -11.72 4.14
CA GLU A 150 17.58 -10.42 4.81
C GLU A 150 18.97 -9.89 5.29
N ASN A 151 20.06 -10.40 4.70
CA ASN A 151 21.44 -9.94 4.93
C ASN A 151 21.77 -8.71 4.06
N TYR A 152 21.05 -7.61 4.28
CA TYR A 152 21.13 -6.42 3.42
C TYR A 152 22.52 -5.77 3.38
N SER A 153 23.28 -5.79 4.48
CA SER A 153 24.65 -5.24 4.51
C SER A 153 25.60 -6.02 3.59
N ASP A 154 25.48 -7.34 3.55
CA ASP A 154 26.29 -8.19 2.68
C ASP A 154 25.84 -8.06 1.22
N ALA A 155 24.54 -7.85 0.98
CA ALA A 155 24.01 -7.53 -0.34
C ALA A 155 24.61 -6.21 -0.87
N VAL A 156 24.60 -5.14 -0.08
CA VAL A 156 25.22 -3.85 -0.42
C VAL A 156 26.72 -4.01 -0.70
N SER A 157 27.44 -4.73 0.16
CA SER A 157 28.88 -4.96 -0.03
C SER A 157 29.16 -5.68 -1.35
N SER A 158 28.36 -6.68 -1.68
CA SER A 158 28.46 -7.43 -2.94
C SER A 158 28.11 -6.56 -4.15
N ILE A 159 27.08 -5.72 -4.05
CA ILE A 159 26.67 -4.78 -5.12
C ILE A 159 27.83 -3.82 -5.44
N LYS A 160 28.39 -3.16 -4.42
CA LYS A 160 29.51 -2.24 -4.58
C LYS A 160 30.74 -2.91 -5.17
N GLU A 161 31.02 -4.14 -4.75
CA GLU A 161 32.12 -4.93 -5.31
C GLU A 161 31.93 -5.17 -6.81
N ILE A 162 30.71 -5.53 -7.23
CA ILE A 162 30.40 -5.74 -8.66
C ILE A 162 30.61 -4.46 -9.46
N GLN A 163 29.99 -3.36 -9.01
CA GLN A 163 30.06 -2.08 -9.70
C GLN A 163 31.49 -1.54 -9.80
N LYS A 164 32.34 -1.83 -8.81
CA LYS A 164 33.76 -1.43 -8.81
C LYS A 164 34.64 -2.31 -9.69
N ARG A 165 34.45 -3.64 -9.65
CA ARG A 165 35.38 -4.61 -10.26
C ARG A 165 35.04 -4.96 -11.71
N PHE A 166 33.80 -4.80 -12.13
CA PHE A 166 33.34 -5.24 -13.44
C PHE A 166 32.68 -4.12 -14.24
N ARG A 167 32.95 -4.08 -15.54
CA ARG A 167 32.18 -3.26 -16.47
C ARG A 167 30.80 -3.89 -16.65
N VAL A 168 29.78 -3.25 -16.12
CA VAL A 168 28.37 -3.66 -16.26
C VAL A 168 27.63 -2.68 -17.17
N ASN A 169 26.62 -3.15 -17.89
CA ASN A 169 25.82 -2.27 -18.73
C ASN A 169 24.89 -1.38 -17.89
N SER A 170 24.32 -0.35 -18.53
CA SER A 170 23.44 0.64 -17.88
C SER A 170 22.27 0.00 -17.16
N ASP A 171 21.62 -0.99 -17.77
CA ASP A 171 20.48 -1.68 -17.16
C ASP A 171 20.87 -2.45 -15.91
N LEU A 172 22.04 -3.11 -15.91
CA LEU A 172 22.51 -3.85 -14.73
C LEU A 172 22.87 -2.88 -13.63
N SER A 173 23.55 -1.79 -13.99
CA SER A 173 23.93 -0.73 -13.06
C SER A 173 22.70 -0.15 -12.37
N LEU A 174 21.67 0.23 -13.14
CA LEU A 174 20.41 0.74 -12.63
C LEU A 174 19.72 -0.23 -11.67
N ASN A 175 19.73 -1.53 -12.01
CA ASN A 175 19.18 -2.58 -11.16
C ASN A 175 19.93 -2.73 -9.83
N LEU A 176 21.24 -2.75 -9.90
CA LEU A 176 22.10 -2.88 -8.73
C LEU A 176 21.91 -1.67 -7.81
N SER A 177 21.86 -0.46 -8.37
CA SER A 177 21.57 0.77 -7.62
C SER A 177 20.18 0.75 -6.98
N TYR A 178 19.14 0.27 -7.67
CA TYR A 178 17.81 0.10 -7.05
C TYR A 178 17.84 -0.90 -5.87
N LEU A 179 18.50 -2.04 -6.04
CA LEU A 179 18.60 -3.06 -4.98
C LEU A 179 19.44 -2.59 -3.79
N GLU A 180 20.48 -1.80 -4.04
CA GLU A 180 21.26 -1.16 -2.99
C GLU A 180 20.41 -0.12 -2.23
N ALA A 181 19.65 0.72 -2.94
CA ALA A 181 18.77 1.71 -2.30
C ALA A 181 17.70 1.02 -1.45
N TYR A 182 17.11 -0.05 -1.97
CA TYR A 182 16.16 -0.89 -1.24
C TYR A 182 16.80 -1.51 0.01
N SER A 183 18.05 -1.95 -0.09
CA SER A 183 18.79 -2.52 1.03
C SER A 183 19.06 -1.47 2.11
N TYR A 184 19.44 -0.26 1.74
CA TYR A 184 19.58 0.85 2.70
C TYR A 184 18.26 1.19 3.38
N TYR A 185 17.16 1.27 2.64
CA TYR A 185 15.81 1.43 3.20
C TYR A 185 15.50 0.35 4.24
N LYS A 186 15.75 -0.93 3.92
CA LYS A 186 15.53 -2.05 4.84
C LYS A 186 16.40 -1.99 6.10
N MET A 187 17.55 -1.35 6.01
CA MET A 187 18.48 -1.12 7.11
C MET A 187 18.17 0.16 7.90
N GLY A 188 17.15 0.94 7.52
CA GLY A 188 16.84 2.24 8.13
C GLY A 188 17.84 3.35 7.81
N LYS A 189 18.68 3.18 6.78
CA LYS A 189 19.67 4.16 6.33
C LYS A 189 19.08 5.04 5.24
N TYR A 190 18.12 5.88 5.61
CA TYR A 190 17.28 6.58 4.64
C TYR A 190 18.04 7.61 3.81
N GLU A 191 19.02 8.29 4.37
CA GLU A 191 19.90 9.25 3.68
C GLU A 191 20.59 8.59 2.48
N MET A 192 21.19 7.42 2.72
CA MET A 192 21.86 6.65 1.68
C MET A 192 20.88 6.13 0.62
N ALA A 193 19.64 5.83 1.02
CA ALA A 193 18.60 5.43 0.09
C ALA A 193 18.17 6.62 -0.78
N ILE A 194 17.98 7.81 -0.20
CA ILE A 194 17.59 9.05 -0.91
C ILE A 194 18.65 9.42 -1.95
N ASP A 195 19.94 9.44 -1.58
CA ASP A 195 21.03 9.76 -2.50
C ASP A 195 21.02 8.85 -3.74
N LEU A 196 20.85 7.55 -3.48
CA LEU A 196 20.88 6.57 -4.54
C LEU A 196 19.61 6.57 -5.39
N ILE A 197 18.45 6.81 -4.78
CA ILE A 197 17.17 7.00 -5.49
C ILE A 197 17.22 8.25 -6.38
N SER A 198 17.82 9.32 -5.87
CA SER A 198 18.02 10.56 -6.63
C SER A 198 18.88 10.30 -7.86
N SER A 199 20.00 9.60 -7.67
CA SER A 199 20.90 9.23 -8.76
C SER A 199 20.21 8.35 -9.83
N ILE A 200 19.37 7.39 -9.43
CA ILE A 200 18.67 6.52 -10.40
C ILE A 200 17.49 7.22 -11.10
N SER A 201 16.91 8.25 -10.48
CA SER A 201 15.80 9.01 -11.05
C SER A 201 16.21 9.84 -12.28
N GLU A 202 17.51 10.13 -12.45
CA GLU A 202 18.04 10.91 -13.58
C GLU A 202 18.13 10.10 -14.88
N TYR A 203 18.06 8.77 -14.81
CA TYR A 203 18.16 7.89 -15.98
C TYR A 203 16.83 7.83 -16.73
N LYS A 204 16.83 7.73 -18.07
CA LYS A 204 15.61 7.39 -18.81
C LYS A 204 15.14 5.98 -18.42
N LEU A 205 14.12 5.92 -17.56
CA LEU A 205 13.58 4.68 -17.04
C LEU A 205 12.51 4.10 -17.97
N GLN A 206 12.48 2.77 -18.08
CA GLN A 206 11.31 2.08 -18.61
C GLN A 206 10.19 2.08 -17.56
N ASN A 207 8.93 2.09 -18.01
CA ASN A 207 7.73 2.16 -17.15
C ASN A 207 7.81 1.23 -15.91
N GLY A 208 8.30 -0.01 -16.07
CA GLY A 208 8.41 -0.96 -14.96
C GLY A 208 9.40 -0.57 -13.84
N TYR A 209 10.44 0.22 -14.12
CA TYR A 209 11.35 0.76 -13.09
C TYR A 209 10.84 2.06 -12.50
N LEU A 210 10.21 2.88 -13.34
CA LEU A 210 9.63 4.17 -12.98
C LEU A 210 8.67 4.06 -11.79
N TYR A 211 7.71 3.12 -11.84
CA TYR A 211 6.79 2.88 -10.71
C TYR A 211 7.50 2.35 -9.46
N LYS A 212 8.51 1.48 -9.61
CA LYS A 212 9.23 0.88 -8.47
C LYS A 212 10.10 1.89 -7.74
N ILE A 213 10.75 2.79 -8.49
CA ILE A 213 11.59 3.85 -7.93
C ILE A 213 10.73 4.86 -7.18
N LYS A 214 9.58 5.25 -7.76
CA LYS A 214 8.59 6.10 -7.07
C LYS A 214 8.09 5.48 -5.77
N GLU A 215 7.65 4.22 -5.82
CA GLU A 215 7.14 3.52 -4.64
C GLU A 215 8.19 3.42 -3.53
N LEU A 216 9.46 3.19 -3.90
CA LEU A 216 10.55 3.18 -2.93
C LEU A 216 10.82 4.58 -2.35
N LEU A 217 10.79 5.63 -3.18
CA LEU A 217 10.96 7.02 -2.75
C LEU A 217 9.90 7.43 -1.73
N ASP A 218 8.62 7.15 -2.00
CA ASP A 218 7.51 7.43 -1.08
C ASP A 218 7.73 6.74 0.27
N ARG A 219 8.07 5.44 0.25
CA ARG A 219 8.31 4.63 1.46
C ARG A 219 9.50 5.13 2.29
N VAL A 220 10.52 5.70 1.63
CA VAL A 220 11.69 6.27 2.30
C VAL A 220 11.30 7.59 2.98
N VAL A 221 10.59 8.48 2.28
CA VAL A 221 10.11 9.76 2.85
C VAL A 221 9.16 9.50 4.02
N GLU A 222 8.16 8.62 3.87
CA GLU A 222 7.16 8.30 4.90
C GLU A 222 7.77 7.74 6.20
N ARG A 223 8.95 7.14 6.13
CA ARG A 223 9.62 6.51 7.30
C ARG A 223 10.83 7.27 7.81
N SER A 224 11.23 8.34 7.12
CA SER A 224 12.34 9.18 7.53
C SER A 224 11.94 10.09 8.69
N GLU A 225 12.90 10.44 9.54
CA GLU A 225 12.73 11.53 10.49
C GLU A 225 12.61 12.87 9.74
N GLU A 226 11.87 13.83 10.29
CA GLU A 226 11.63 15.13 9.67
C GLU A 226 12.93 15.90 9.37
N THR A 227 13.94 15.74 10.23
CA THR A 227 15.29 16.29 10.06
C THR A 227 15.99 15.76 8.81
N ILE A 228 15.82 14.48 8.47
CA ILE A 228 16.37 13.87 7.26
C ILE A 228 15.62 14.41 6.04
N VAL A 229 14.28 14.47 6.10
CA VAL A 229 13.48 15.00 5.00
C VAL A 229 13.86 16.44 4.66
N GLU A 230 14.04 17.29 5.67
CA GLU A 230 14.44 18.68 5.48
C GLU A 230 15.87 18.79 4.94
N THR A 231 16.81 18.00 5.47
CA THR A 231 18.22 18.01 5.01
C THR A 231 18.33 17.62 3.53
N TYR A 232 17.51 16.68 3.07
CA TYR A 232 17.54 16.14 1.70
C TYR A 232 16.42 16.67 0.81
N LYS A 233 15.70 17.70 1.24
CA LYS A 233 14.52 18.28 0.60
C LYS A 233 14.71 18.52 -0.91
N ASN A 234 15.80 19.21 -1.29
CA ASN A 234 16.11 19.52 -2.67
C ASN A 234 16.35 18.27 -3.54
N LEU A 235 17.02 17.25 -3.01
CA LEU A 235 17.25 15.97 -3.70
C LEU A 235 15.93 15.23 -3.92
N LEU A 236 15.06 15.22 -2.93
CA LEU A 236 13.73 14.61 -3.02
C LEU A 236 12.87 15.30 -4.09
N ILE A 237 12.81 16.63 -4.08
CA ILE A 237 12.09 17.43 -5.09
C ILE A 237 12.57 17.07 -6.50
N ASN A 238 13.88 17.15 -6.72
CA ASN A 238 14.46 16.88 -8.03
C ASN A 238 14.16 15.45 -8.49
N SER A 239 14.23 14.49 -7.59
CA SER A 239 13.89 13.09 -7.87
C SER A 239 12.45 12.94 -8.33
N TYR A 240 11.51 13.57 -7.64
CA TYR A 240 10.10 13.52 -8.03
C TYR A 240 9.83 14.22 -9.36
N ASN A 241 10.47 15.36 -9.63
CA ASN A 241 10.35 16.07 -10.90
C ASN A 241 10.91 15.25 -12.07
N ASN A 242 12.05 14.60 -11.89
CA ASN A 242 12.61 13.71 -12.91
C ASN A 242 11.66 12.55 -13.25
N LEU A 243 11.00 11.97 -12.23
CA LEU A 243 10.02 10.90 -12.44
C LEU A 243 8.75 11.40 -13.15
N LEU A 244 8.32 12.64 -12.89
CA LEU A 244 7.22 13.33 -13.57
C LEU A 244 7.47 13.49 -15.07
N ASP A 245 8.66 13.97 -15.43
CA ASP A 245 9.03 14.28 -16.82
C ASP A 245 9.08 13.03 -17.71
N MET A 246 9.23 11.83 -17.13
CA MET A 246 9.42 10.58 -17.87
C MET A 246 8.15 9.87 -18.30
N SER A 247 6.96 10.27 -17.84
CA SER A 247 5.71 9.64 -18.30
C SER A 247 4.49 10.57 -18.16
N SER A 248 3.84 10.85 -19.29
CA SER A 248 2.57 11.58 -19.38
C SER A 248 1.35 10.77 -18.92
N ASP A 249 1.47 9.44 -18.84
CA ASP A 249 0.43 8.53 -18.34
C ASP A 249 0.32 8.55 -16.81
N PHE A 250 1.28 9.20 -16.14
CA PHE A 250 1.05 9.64 -14.77
C PHE A 250 0.13 10.85 -14.76
N THR A 251 -1.18 10.62 -14.67
CA THR A 251 -2.02 11.54 -13.92
C THR A 251 -1.62 11.42 -12.46
N PHE A 252 -0.63 12.20 -12.03
CA PHE A 252 -0.34 12.33 -10.61
C PHE A 252 -1.62 12.77 -9.92
N SER A 253 -2.08 12.01 -8.93
CA SER A 253 -3.11 12.50 -8.03
C SER A 253 -2.61 13.79 -7.38
N ASP A 254 -3.51 14.72 -7.03
CA ASP A 254 -3.13 15.99 -6.38
C ASP A 254 -2.32 15.76 -5.10
N LYS A 255 -2.45 14.57 -4.51
CA LYS A 255 -1.65 14.10 -3.39
C LYS A 255 -0.14 14.07 -3.69
N ILE A 256 0.28 13.62 -4.87
CA ILE A 256 1.72 13.52 -5.20
C ILE A 256 2.27 14.87 -5.67
N LYS A 257 1.46 15.68 -6.37
CA LYS A 257 1.79 17.09 -6.60
C LYS A 257 1.99 17.81 -5.25
N ARG A 258 1.14 17.57 -4.26
CA ARG A 258 1.31 18.09 -2.89
C ARG A 258 2.53 17.56 -2.19
N SER A 259 2.90 16.28 -2.30
CA SER A 259 4.16 15.79 -1.75
C SER A 259 5.36 16.54 -2.33
N ILE A 260 5.31 16.89 -3.61
CA ILE A 260 6.35 17.68 -4.30
C ILE A 260 6.31 19.14 -3.85
N TYR A 261 5.13 19.74 -3.71
CA TYR A 261 4.98 21.15 -3.30
C TYR A 261 5.18 21.37 -1.79
N SER A 262 4.83 20.41 -0.93
CA SER A 262 5.12 20.43 0.51
C SER A 262 6.62 20.30 0.76
N LEU A 263 7.30 19.47 -0.03
CA LEU A 263 8.76 19.43 -0.04
C LEU A 263 9.37 20.69 -0.67
N ASN A 264 8.66 21.49 -1.46
CA ASN A 264 9.18 22.76 -2.02
C ASN A 264 8.89 23.98 -1.16
N ALA A 265 7.88 23.94 -0.29
CA ALA A 265 7.41 25.11 0.38
C ALA A 265 8.25 25.43 1.63
N GLU A 266 8.65 26.69 1.75
CA GLU A 266 8.91 27.33 3.03
C GLU A 266 7.60 27.90 3.57
N ASP A 267 7.44 27.94 4.89
CA ASP A 267 6.31 28.62 5.54
C ASP A 267 6.23 30.08 5.06
N ILE A 268 5.18 30.45 4.32
CA ILE A 268 4.93 31.88 4.09
C ILE A 268 4.45 32.47 5.40
N SER A 269 5.32 33.24 6.05
CA SER A 269 5.02 33.97 7.28
C SER A 269 5.06 35.46 7.01
N ILE A 270 3.96 36.15 7.28
CA ILE A 270 3.92 37.60 7.29
C ILE A 270 3.84 38.02 8.74
N SER A 271 4.98 38.50 9.23
CA SER A 271 5.04 39.25 10.48
C SER A 271 4.52 40.65 10.20
N LEU A 272 3.50 41.05 10.93
CA LEU A 272 2.84 42.34 10.76
C LEU A 272 3.43 43.32 11.75
N ASP A 273 3.79 44.51 11.28
CA ASP A 273 4.45 45.52 12.11
C ASP A 273 3.40 46.17 13.03
N THR A 274 3.31 45.69 14.27
CA THR A 274 2.34 46.17 15.26
C THR A 274 3.01 47.16 16.20
N LYS A 275 2.46 48.38 16.32
CA LYS A 275 2.84 49.27 17.43
C LYS A 275 2.54 48.56 18.75
N ALA A 276 3.42 48.70 19.74
CA ALA A 276 3.32 47.99 21.03
C ALA A 276 1.97 48.17 21.76
N ASP A 277 1.22 49.22 21.39
CA ASP A 277 -0.01 49.63 22.05
C ASP A 277 -1.27 49.22 21.26
N ASP A 278 -1.13 48.72 20.02
CA ASP A 278 -2.27 48.26 19.20
C ASP A 278 -2.60 46.81 19.52
N THR A 279 -3.30 46.62 20.63
CA THR A 279 -3.72 45.29 21.10
C THR A 279 -4.69 44.60 20.15
N SER A 280 -5.30 45.34 19.21
CA SER A 280 -6.30 44.85 18.26
C SER A 280 -5.69 44.52 16.90
N ALA A 281 -4.38 44.47 16.77
CA ALA A 281 -3.73 44.09 15.51
C ALA A 281 -3.58 42.56 15.39
N LEU A 282 -3.75 42.03 14.17
CA LEU A 282 -3.15 40.75 13.81
C LEU A 282 -1.64 40.94 13.78
N THR A 283 -0.93 39.99 14.37
CA THR A 283 0.54 40.00 14.50
C THR A 283 1.20 39.02 13.53
N LEU A 284 0.46 37.99 13.10
CA LEU A 284 0.95 36.94 12.22
C LEU A 284 -0.15 36.46 11.26
N ILE A 285 0.23 36.25 10.00
CA ILE A 285 -0.47 35.35 9.08
C ILE A 285 0.55 34.35 8.54
N ARG A 286 0.29 33.05 8.66
CA ARG A 286 1.17 31.98 8.15
C ARG A 286 0.40 30.94 7.33
N VAL A 287 0.90 30.57 6.14
CA VAL A 287 0.39 29.45 5.34
C VAL A 287 1.28 28.22 5.53
N LEU A 288 0.69 27.10 5.94
CA LEU A 288 1.30 25.84 6.37
C LEU A 288 0.91 24.69 5.42
N PRO A 289 1.71 24.40 4.38
CA PRO A 289 1.41 23.33 3.44
C PRO A 289 1.69 21.94 4.04
N GLY A 290 0.83 20.98 3.75
CA GLY A 290 0.97 19.59 4.20
C GLY A 290 0.51 18.58 3.13
N GLU A 291 0.87 17.31 3.30
CA GLU A 291 0.65 16.25 2.31
C GLU A 291 -0.82 16.13 1.86
N ASN A 292 -1.77 16.32 2.79
CA ASN A 292 -3.20 16.17 2.55
C ASN A 292 -4.05 17.36 3.06
N LYS A 293 -3.40 18.43 3.51
CA LYS A 293 -4.06 19.60 4.13
C LYS A 293 -3.18 20.84 4.02
N THR A 294 -3.78 22.02 3.96
CA THR A 294 -3.09 23.32 4.02
C THR A 294 -3.66 24.13 5.17
N GLY A 295 -2.84 24.50 6.15
CA GLY A 295 -3.23 25.37 7.25
C GLY A 295 -2.99 26.85 6.93
N ILE A 296 -3.82 27.74 7.44
CA ILE A 296 -3.64 29.19 7.46
C ILE A 296 -3.82 29.66 8.90
N LEU A 297 -2.72 30.07 9.52
CA LEU A 297 -2.65 30.46 10.93
C LEU A 297 -2.68 31.99 11.05
N PHE A 298 -3.56 32.50 11.89
CA PHE A 298 -3.65 33.91 12.28
C PHE A 298 -3.22 34.05 13.73
N GLY A 299 -2.32 35.00 14.01
CA GLY A 299 -1.87 35.34 15.37
C GLY A 299 -2.29 36.75 15.78
N SER A 300 -2.55 36.95 17.06
CA SER A 300 -2.82 38.26 17.65
C SER A 300 -2.42 38.32 19.13
N ASN A 301 -2.31 39.54 19.66
CA ASN A 301 -2.04 39.82 21.07
C ASN A 301 -3.27 39.65 21.97
N ASP A 302 -4.48 39.74 21.41
CA ASP A 302 -5.76 39.57 22.09
C ASP A 302 -6.67 38.55 21.37
N SER A 303 -7.83 38.26 21.94
CA SER A 303 -8.70 37.19 21.41
C SER A 303 -9.10 37.44 19.96
N ILE A 304 -8.97 36.40 19.12
CA ILE A 304 -9.41 36.43 17.72
C ILE A 304 -10.84 35.90 17.65
N LYS A 305 -11.74 36.73 17.10
CA LYS A 305 -13.10 36.34 16.73
C LYS A 305 -13.20 36.34 15.21
N TYR A 306 -13.96 35.39 14.69
CA TYR A 306 -14.27 35.34 13.27
C TYR A 306 -15.76 35.10 13.06
N SER A 307 -16.26 35.61 11.95
CA SER A 307 -17.65 35.50 11.49
C SER A 307 -17.67 35.33 9.97
N ASP A 308 -18.87 35.16 9.40
CA ASP A 308 -19.10 35.09 7.95
C ASP A 308 -18.23 34.09 7.16
N LEU A 309 -17.79 33.00 7.80
CA LEU A 309 -17.06 31.94 7.12
C LEU A 309 -17.97 31.26 6.09
N ASN A 310 -17.64 31.41 4.82
CA ASN A 310 -18.43 30.93 3.69
C ASN A 310 -17.53 30.44 2.57
N TYR A 311 -17.79 29.25 2.06
CA TYR A 311 -17.11 28.71 0.89
C TYR A 311 -18.06 28.64 -0.31
N ASP A 312 -17.77 29.43 -1.35
CA ASP A 312 -18.47 29.40 -2.64
C ASP A 312 -17.75 28.42 -3.56
N GLU A 313 -18.21 27.16 -3.55
CA GLU A 313 -17.74 26.06 -4.40
C GLU A 313 -17.75 26.46 -5.90
N SER A 314 -18.78 27.19 -6.36
CA SER A 314 -18.89 27.58 -7.78
C SER A 314 -17.78 28.53 -8.25
N LYS A 315 -17.10 29.17 -7.31
CA LYS A 315 -16.01 30.12 -7.56
C LYS A 315 -14.68 29.67 -6.96
N ASN A 316 -14.64 28.50 -6.30
CA ASN A 316 -13.55 28.07 -5.43
C ASN A 316 -13.09 29.19 -4.50
N LEU A 317 -14.03 29.87 -3.84
CA LEU A 317 -13.74 31.09 -3.07
C LEU A 317 -14.21 30.96 -1.63
N LEU A 318 -13.27 30.91 -0.69
CA LEU A 318 -13.53 30.94 0.74
C LEU A 318 -13.43 32.36 1.27
N THR A 319 -14.47 32.87 1.91
CA THR A 319 -14.51 34.19 2.54
C THR A 319 -14.77 34.06 4.03
N PHE A 320 -14.20 34.95 4.84
CA PHE A 320 -14.54 35.05 6.27
C PHE A 320 -14.14 36.41 6.81
N THR A 321 -14.76 36.81 7.91
CA THR A 321 -14.49 38.07 8.59
C THR A 321 -13.72 37.78 9.88
N ILE A 322 -12.65 38.53 10.15
CA ILE A 322 -12.06 38.64 11.49
C ILE A 322 -12.53 39.97 12.08
N GLU A 323 -13.21 39.90 13.22
CA GLU A 323 -13.90 41.02 13.84
C GLU A 323 -12.94 41.89 14.66
N ASP A 324 -13.15 43.21 14.63
CA ASP A 324 -12.45 44.19 15.47
C ASP A 324 -10.91 44.01 15.43
N LYS A 325 -10.36 43.80 14.22
CA LYS A 325 -8.92 43.63 14.02
C LYS A 325 -8.34 44.59 12.98
N ASN A 326 -7.11 45.00 13.23
CA ASN A 326 -6.30 45.77 12.30
C ASN A 326 -5.27 44.85 11.62
N LEU A 327 -5.00 45.10 10.34
CA LEU A 327 -3.89 44.48 9.62
C LEU A 327 -3.00 45.58 9.06
N ASN A 328 -1.77 45.69 9.56
CA ASN A 328 -0.80 46.68 9.11
C ASN A 328 0.15 46.04 8.07
N TYR A 329 -0.35 45.88 6.84
CA TYR A 329 0.42 45.36 5.71
C TYR A 329 0.19 46.25 4.49
N ASN A 330 1.24 46.51 3.71
CA ASN A 330 1.19 47.47 2.60
C ASN A 330 0.37 46.97 1.39
N SER A 331 0.14 45.67 1.30
CA SER A 331 -0.72 45.03 0.30
C SER A 331 -2.02 44.57 0.96
N ASN A 332 -3.06 44.34 0.17
CA ASN A 332 -4.29 43.69 0.59
C ASN A 332 -4.42 42.26 0.03
N ARG A 333 -3.32 41.72 -0.50
CA ARG A 333 -3.23 40.41 -1.15
C ARG A 333 -1.85 39.80 -0.97
N ILE A 334 -1.84 38.48 -0.86
CA ILE A 334 -0.68 37.59 -0.88
C ILE A 334 -0.94 36.54 -1.97
N ASP A 335 0.08 36.25 -2.76
CA ASP A 335 0.07 35.14 -3.71
C ASP A 335 0.77 33.93 -3.04
N PRO A 336 0.01 32.89 -2.64
CA PRO A 336 0.62 31.72 -2.02
C PRO A 336 1.45 30.92 -3.03
N PRO A 337 2.35 30.02 -2.58
CA PRO A 337 3.12 29.19 -3.48
C PRO A 337 2.15 28.30 -4.28
N LYS A 338 2.47 28.06 -5.55
CA LYS A 338 1.67 27.14 -6.39
C LYS A 338 1.58 25.76 -5.73
N GLY A 339 0.40 25.13 -5.78
CA GLY A 339 0.22 23.75 -5.32
C GLY A 339 -0.02 23.55 -3.82
N VAL A 340 -0.20 24.64 -3.05
CA VAL A 340 -0.72 24.57 -1.67
C VAL A 340 -2.26 24.54 -1.64
N GLY A 341 -2.92 24.44 -2.79
CA GLY A 341 -4.38 24.47 -2.91
C GLY A 341 -5.00 25.87 -2.75
N VAL A 342 -4.19 26.90 -2.50
CA VAL A 342 -4.61 28.31 -2.45
C VAL A 342 -3.95 29.07 -3.59
N THR A 343 -4.76 29.61 -4.50
CA THR A 343 -4.30 30.41 -5.65
C THR A 343 -4.24 31.90 -5.35
N GLU A 344 -5.03 32.39 -4.41
CA GLU A 344 -5.08 33.80 -4.03
C GLU A 344 -5.51 33.93 -2.58
N PHE A 345 -4.88 34.84 -1.83
CA PHE A 345 -5.30 35.17 -0.47
C PHE A 345 -5.32 36.68 -0.29
N SER A 346 -6.50 37.27 -0.18
CA SER A 346 -6.72 38.73 -0.12
C SER A 346 -7.65 39.13 1.03
N TRP A 347 -7.67 40.42 1.35
CA TRP A 347 -8.54 40.97 2.39
C TRP A 347 -8.93 42.43 2.15
N LEU A 348 -9.97 42.89 2.83
CA LEU A 348 -10.43 44.27 2.83
C LEU A 348 -10.83 44.70 4.24
N LYS A 349 -10.45 45.91 4.64
CA LYS A 349 -10.86 46.48 5.93
C LYS A 349 -12.14 47.29 5.76
N SER A 350 -13.14 47.03 6.60
CA SER A 350 -14.41 47.78 6.61
C SER A 350 -14.95 47.88 8.03
N ARG A 351 -15.29 49.10 8.47
CA ARG A 351 -15.95 49.37 9.78
C ARG A 351 -15.26 48.78 11.04
N GLY A 352 -13.98 48.42 10.95
CA GLY A 352 -13.23 47.82 12.07
C GLY A 352 -12.87 46.35 11.85
N ASP A 353 -13.50 45.72 10.87
CA ASP A 353 -13.33 44.29 10.57
C ASP A 353 -12.43 44.06 9.36
N LEU A 354 -11.85 42.85 9.29
CA LEU A 354 -11.06 42.36 8.16
C LEU A 354 -11.82 41.26 7.44
N HIS A 355 -12.24 41.52 6.22
CA HIS A 355 -12.90 40.54 5.36
C HIS A 355 -11.87 39.87 4.47
N PHE A 356 -11.62 38.59 4.67
CA PHE A 356 -10.70 37.77 3.89
C PHE A 356 -11.40 37.08 2.72
N SER A 357 -10.65 36.83 1.66
CA SER A 357 -11.05 36.12 0.44
C SER A 357 -9.90 35.24 -0.01
N ILE A 358 -10.13 33.93 -0.01
CA ILE A 358 -9.15 32.89 -0.32
C ILE A 358 -9.65 32.14 -1.55
N LYS A 359 -8.97 32.29 -2.68
CA LYS A 359 -9.27 31.53 -3.89
C LYS A 359 -8.52 30.21 -3.84
N LEU A 360 -9.21 29.11 -4.05
CA LEU A 360 -8.68 27.76 -4.02
C LEU A 360 -8.47 27.21 -5.43
N GLU A 361 -7.58 26.23 -5.57
CA GLU A 361 -7.28 25.58 -6.86
C GLU A 361 -8.43 24.68 -7.34
N ASP A 362 -9.24 24.16 -6.42
CA ASP A 362 -10.25 23.10 -6.59
C ASP A 362 -11.31 23.20 -5.46
N ASP A 363 -12.23 22.24 -5.40
CA ASP A 363 -13.17 22.03 -4.29
C ASP A 363 -12.40 21.50 -3.06
N TYR A 364 -12.57 22.02 -1.84
CA TYR A 364 -11.87 21.53 -0.63
C TYR A 364 -12.79 21.42 0.59
N GLU A 365 -12.46 20.53 1.54
CA GLU A 365 -13.11 20.55 2.86
C GLU A 365 -12.42 21.62 3.74
N ILE A 366 -13.21 22.54 4.29
CA ILE A 366 -12.70 23.64 5.11
C ILE A 366 -13.07 23.39 6.57
N SER A 367 -12.08 23.37 7.45
CA SER A 367 -12.27 23.26 8.90
C SER A 367 -11.57 24.40 9.62
N VAL A 368 -12.13 24.88 10.72
CA VAL A 368 -11.53 25.93 11.55
C VAL A 368 -11.35 25.42 12.96
N GLU A 369 -10.13 25.50 13.46
CA GLU A 369 -9.77 25.10 14.82
C GLU A 369 -9.20 26.29 15.60
N LYS A 370 -9.72 26.52 16.81
CA LYS A 370 -9.13 27.46 17.77
C LYS A 370 -8.10 26.69 18.57
N LEU A 371 -6.82 27.04 18.42
CA LEU A 371 -5.77 26.15 18.89
C LEU A 371 -5.57 26.21 20.41
N TYR A 372 -5.63 27.36 21.12
CA TYR A 372 -5.46 27.39 22.59
C TYR A 372 -6.06 28.62 23.30
N ASP A 373 -6.49 28.44 24.55
CA ASP A 373 -6.93 29.48 25.52
C ASP A 373 -6.06 29.55 26.81
N ASN A 374 -5.04 28.69 26.96
CA ASN A 374 -4.19 28.63 28.16
C ASN A 374 -2.71 28.83 27.82
N PHE A 375 -2.16 29.99 28.18
CA PHE A 375 -0.72 30.23 28.15
C PHE A 375 -0.16 30.35 29.57
N GLU A 376 0.90 29.60 29.87
CA GLU A 376 1.86 30.05 30.87
C GLU A 376 2.47 31.37 30.36
N LYS A 377 2.40 32.41 31.19
CA LYS A 377 2.91 33.76 30.89
C LYS A 377 4.39 33.72 30.53
N ASN A 378 4.71 33.57 29.26
CA ASN A 378 6.01 33.98 28.75
C ASN A 378 5.91 35.43 28.28
N LYS A 379 6.67 36.32 28.92
CA LYS A 379 6.55 37.79 28.77
C LYS A 379 6.97 38.33 27.40
N ASN A 380 7.43 37.48 26.48
CA ASN A 380 8.06 37.87 25.22
C ASN A 380 7.40 37.28 23.95
N ALA A 381 6.25 36.62 24.03
CA ALA A 381 5.57 36.10 22.83
C ALA A 381 4.47 37.08 22.38
N SER A 382 4.64 37.65 21.18
CA SER A 382 3.70 38.58 20.51
C SER A 382 2.41 37.93 19.98
N ASP A 383 2.25 36.61 20.08
CA ASP A 383 1.14 35.86 19.46
C ASP A 383 0.37 35.04 20.49
N ARG A 384 -0.22 35.71 21.48
CA ARG A 384 -0.94 35.09 22.61
C ARG A 384 -2.26 34.41 22.22
N TYR A 385 -2.81 34.69 21.04
CA TYR A 385 -4.04 34.07 20.54
C TYR A 385 -3.86 33.66 19.09
N GLN A 386 -4.30 32.44 18.77
CA GLN A 386 -4.13 31.86 17.45
C GLN A 386 -5.41 31.24 16.91
N LEU A 387 -5.66 31.46 15.62
CA LEU A 387 -6.76 30.87 14.86
C LEU A 387 -6.17 30.11 13.68
N LEU A 388 -6.44 28.80 13.57
CA LEU A 388 -6.02 27.99 12.44
C LEU A 388 -7.21 27.66 11.55
N LEU A 389 -7.14 28.08 10.31
CA LEU A 389 -8.01 27.66 9.22
C LEU A 389 -7.33 26.51 8.48
N SER A 390 -7.92 25.33 8.46
CA SER A 390 -7.42 24.17 7.71
C SER A 390 -8.23 23.96 6.44
N ILE A 391 -7.51 23.81 5.33
CA ILE A 391 -8.02 23.53 3.98
C ILE A 391 -7.60 22.10 3.67
N ASP A 392 -8.46 21.14 3.98
CA ASP A 392 -8.22 19.72 3.75
C ASP A 392 -8.50 19.38 2.29
N LEU A 393 -7.68 18.50 1.69
CA LEU A 393 -7.94 17.90 0.36
C LEU A 393 -9.45 17.62 0.20
N PRO A 394 -10.07 17.89 -0.96
CA PRO A 394 -11.37 17.30 -1.24
C PRO A 394 -11.29 15.80 -1.05
N THR A 395 -11.93 15.33 0.01
CA THR A 395 -12.65 14.08 -0.02
C THR A 395 -13.84 14.30 -0.93
N THR A 396 -13.63 14.40 -2.25
CA THR A 396 -14.64 14.69 -3.30
C THR A 396 -16.03 14.75 -2.71
N ALA A 397 -16.51 15.96 -2.41
CA ALA A 397 -17.89 16.17 -2.01
C ALA A 397 -18.73 15.57 -3.13
N TYR A 398 -19.35 14.44 -2.83
CA TYR A 398 -20.18 13.77 -3.81
C TYR A 398 -21.45 14.60 -3.95
N SER A 399 -21.58 15.29 -5.09
CA SER A 399 -22.87 15.61 -5.64
C SER A 399 -23.61 14.28 -5.83
N MET A 400 -24.85 14.19 -5.34
CA MET A 400 -25.71 13.00 -5.46
C MET A 400 -26.14 12.67 -6.90
N GLU A 401 -25.29 12.87 -7.91
CA GLU A 401 -25.48 12.14 -9.16
C GLU A 401 -24.86 10.77 -8.99
N LEU A 402 -25.66 9.88 -8.39
CA LEU A 402 -25.59 8.43 -8.54
C LEU A 402 -25.01 8.11 -9.90
N ALA A 403 -23.73 7.70 -9.95
CA ALA A 403 -23.25 6.88 -11.05
C ALA A 403 -24.32 5.79 -11.19
N THR A 404 -25.07 5.81 -12.28
CA THR A 404 -26.29 5.01 -12.39
C THR A 404 -25.91 3.55 -12.19
N LYS A 405 -26.19 3.04 -10.99
CA LYS A 405 -25.87 1.68 -10.59
C LYS A 405 -26.55 0.77 -11.58
N LYS A 406 -25.78 0.06 -12.42
CA LYS A 406 -26.34 -0.97 -13.29
C LYS A 406 -27.09 -1.94 -12.37
N ASP A 407 -28.33 -2.22 -12.74
CA ASP A 407 -29.19 -3.10 -11.95
C ASP A 407 -28.52 -4.49 -11.84
N GLY A 408 -28.08 -4.87 -10.63
CA GLY A 408 -27.39 -6.14 -10.39
C GLY A 408 -26.07 -6.08 -9.60
N ASP A 409 -25.35 -4.95 -9.61
CA ASP A 409 -24.05 -4.83 -8.93
C ASP A 409 -24.21 -4.72 -7.40
N TYR A 410 -23.47 -5.54 -6.64
CA TYR A 410 -23.50 -5.53 -5.17
C TYR A 410 -22.10 -5.25 -4.61
N THR A 411 -21.93 -4.08 -4.01
CA THR A 411 -20.64 -3.57 -3.52
C THR A 411 -20.42 -3.94 -2.06
N ILE A 412 -19.28 -4.55 -1.77
CA ILE A 412 -18.88 -4.97 -0.42
C ILE A 412 -17.55 -4.28 -0.09
N VAL A 413 -17.51 -3.58 1.04
CA VAL A 413 -16.25 -3.05 1.58
C VAL A 413 -15.80 -3.98 2.69
N LEU A 414 -14.62 -4.58 2.53
CA LEU A 414 -13.96 -5.32 3.59
C LEU A 414 -13.00 -4.40 4.32
N ASP A 415 -13.01 -4.49 5.64
CA ASP A 415 -12.14 -3.71 6.50
C ASP A 415 -11.17 -4.64 7.23
N PRO A 416 -9.91 -4.71 6.78
CA PRO A 416 -8.88 -5.41 7.54
C PRO A 416 -8.59 -4.62 8.81
N GLY A 417 -9.03 -5.14 9.97
CA GLY A 417 -8.84 -4.49 11.25
C GLY A 417 -7.38 -4.14 11.55
N HIS A 418 -7.17 -3.08 12.35
CA HIS A 418 -5.85 -2.59 12.77
C HIS A 418 -4.96 -2.12 11.59
N GLY A 419 -3.63 -2.13 11.75
CA GLY A 419 -2.64 -1.76 10.72
C GLY A 419 -1.64 -0.71 11.23
N GLY A 420 -0.46 -0.60 10.61
CA GLY A 420 0.59 0.33 11.05
C GLY A 420 1.03 0.03 12.48
N ASP A 421 1.08 1.05 13.33
CA ASP A 421 1.47 0.93 14.74
C ASP A 421 0.43 0.18 15.60
N ASP A 422 -0.83 0.13 15.16
CA ASP A 422 -1.84 -0.72 15.79
C ASP A 422 -1.66 -2.17 15.32
N CYS A 423 -0.97 -2.96 16.14
CA CYS A 423 -0.68 -4.35 15.85
C CYS A 423 -1.83 -5.33 16.18
N GLY A 424 -2.89 -4.84 16.83
CA GLY A 424 -3.97 -5.66 17.36
C GLY A 424 -3.51 -6.70 18.38
N ALA A 425 -4.22 -7.82 18.48
CA ALA A 425 -3.85 -8.93 19.35
C ALA A 425 -2.64 -9.73 18.84
N LEU A 426 -1.92 -10.34 19.78
CA LEU A 426 -0.75 -11.17 19.49
C LEU A 426 -1.06 -12.65 19.72
N SER A 427 -0.56 -13.51 18.84
CA SER A 427 -0.61 -14.96 19.05
C SER A 427 0.27 -15.43 20.21
N VAL A 428 -0.05 -16.62 20.73
CA VAL A 428 0.87 -17.39 21.61
C VAL A 428 1.87 -18.16 20.76
N MET A 429 1.42 -18.72 19.64
CA MET A 429 2.27 -19.40 18.67
C MET A 429 3.25 -18.43 18.03
N LYS A 430 4.48 -18.89 17.81
CA LYS A 430 5.48 -18.17 17.02
C LYS A 430 5.54 -18.73 15.60
N ARG A 431 5.97 -17.88 14.67
CA ARG A 431 6.42 -18.24 13.33
C ARG A 431 7.76 -18.98 13.40
N ALA A 432 8.18 -19.54 12.27
CA ALA A 432 9.47 -20.20 12.14
C ALA A 432 10.64 -19.25 12.46
N ASP A 433 10.50 -17.96 12.15
CA ASP A 433 11.45 -16.88 12.46
C ASP A 433 11.45 -16.44 13.94
N GLY A 434 10.66 -17.09 14.80
CA GLY A 434 10.55 -16.76 16.22
C GLY A 434 9.67 -15.55 16.56
N ARG A 435 9.16 -14.80 15.57
CA ARG A 435 8.21 -13.70 15.77
C ARG A 435 6.80 -14.23 16.05
N LYS A 436 5.94 -13.43 16.67
CA LYS A 436 4.53 -13.77 16.86
C LYS A 436 3.73 -13.42 15.61
N TYR A 437 2.59 -14.08 15.43
CA TYR A 437 1.60 -13.62 14.47
C TYR A 437 0.85 -12.43 15.07
N TYR A 438 0.76 -11.36 14.30
CA TYR A 438 -0.02 -10.17 14.63
C TYR A 438 -1.43 -10.30 14.04
N GLU A 439 -2.42 -9.78 14.76
CA GLU A 439 -3.79 -9.72 14.27
C GLU A 439 -3.89 -8.88 12.99
N LYS A 440 -3.20 -7.74 12.92
CA LYS A 440 -3.20 -6.88 11.72
C LYS A 440 -2.78 -7.61 10.45
N ASP A 441 -1.82 -8.54 10.55
CA ASP A 441 -1.31 -9.32 9.41
C ASP A 441 -2.32 -10.39 9.00
N MET A 442 -2.90 -11.08 9.98
CA MET A 442 -3.93 -12.09 9.74
C MET A 442 -5.18 -11.46 9.13
N ASN A 443 -5.63 -10.30 9.63
CA ASN A 443 -6.78 -9.59 9.10
C ASN A 443 -6.56 -9.14 7.65
N LEU A 444 -5.36 -8.64 7.32
CA LEU A 444 -5.01 -8.25 5.95
C LEU A 444 -4.97 -9.46 5.02
N LEU A 445 -4.28 -10.53 5.42
CA LEU A 445 -4.22 -11.79 4.67
C LEU A 445 -5.62 -12.33 4.38
N LEU A 446 -6.45 -12.45 5.42
CA LEU A 446 -7.80 -12.99 5.30
C LEU A 446 -8.67 -12.14 4.38
N SER A 447 -8.55 -10.81 4.45
CA SER A 447 -9.35 -9.88 3.66
C SER A 447 -8.94 -9.83 2.19
N ILE A 448 -7.64 -9.85 1.88
CA ILE A 448 -7.15 -9.90 0.49
C ILE A 448 -7.61 -11.18 -0.21
N GLU A 449 -7.51 -12.32 0.48
CA GLU A 449 -7.97 -13.59 -0.07
C GLU A 449 -9.51 -13.65 -0.18
N LEU A 450 -10.24 -13.11 0.81
CA LEU A 450 -11.70 -13.01 0.75
C LEU A 450 -12.17 -12.10 -0.39
N LYS A 451 -11.50 -10.97 -0.63
CA LYS A 451 -11.75 -10.08 -1.78
C LYS A 451 -11.69 -10.87 -3.09
N LYS A 452 -10.57 -11.56 -3.35
CA LYS A 452 -10.40 -12.40 -4.55
C LYS A 452 -11.49 -13.49 -4.63
N TYR A 453 -11.85 -14.09 -3.49
CA TYR A 453 -12.88 -15.14 -3.44
C TYR A 453 -14.28 -14.63 -3.79
N LEU A 454 -14.62 -13.40 -3.38
CA LEU A 454 -15.91 -12.76 -3.65
C LEU A 454 -15.96 -12.14 -5.06
N GLU A 455 -14.88 -11.51 -5.55
CA GLU A 455 -14.81 -10.95 -6.91
C GLU A 455 -15.02 -12.03 -7.98
N LYS A 456 -14.43 -13.22 -7.79
CA LYS A 456 -14.68 -14.40 -8.63
C LYS A 456 -16.15 -14.85 -8.69
N ARG A 457 -17.03 -14.27 -7.86
CA ARG A 457 -18.46 -14.58 -7.78
C ARG A 457 -19.33 -13.37 -8.14
N GLY A 458 -18.76 -12.35 -8.78
CA GLY A 458 -19.48 -11.20 -9.31
C GLY A 458 -19.83 -10.14 -8.28
N TYR A 459 -19.07 -10.04 -7.18
CA TYR A 459 -19.19 -8.94 -6.23
C TYR A 459 -18.15 -7.87 -6.52
N ASN A 460 -18.53 -6.60 -6.40
CA ASN A 460 -17.58 -5.48 -6.41
C ASN A 460 -17.01 -5.34 -5.00
N VAL A 461 -15.70 -5.55 -4.81
CA VAL A 461 -15.12 -5.61 -3.46
C VAL A 461 -14.00 -4.61 -3.27
N PHE A 462 -14.06 -3.79 -2.23
CA PHE A 462 -13.01 -2.82 -1.88
C PHE A 462 -12.43 -3.12 -0.50
N LEU A 463 -11.19 -2.68 -0.25
CA LEU A 463 -10.54 -2.77 1.05
C LEU A 463 -10.36 -1.36 1.64
N THR A 464 -10.52 -1.20 2.96
CA THR A 464 -10.13 0.06 3.65
C THR A 464 -8.62 0.23 3.71
N ARG A 465 -7.86 -0.86 3.62
CA ARG A 465 -6.41 -0.88 3.41
C ARG A 465 -5.93 -2.09 2.62
N THR A 466 -4.91 -1.89 1.80
CA THR A 466 -4.26 -2.93 0.98
C THR A 466 -2.85 -3.29 1.45
N ALA A 467 -2.30 -2.50 2.38
CA ALA A 467 -0.97 -2.67 2.96
C ALA A 467 -1.01 -2.47 4.49
N ASP A 468 0.17 -2.53 5.13
CA ASP A 468 0.33 -2.34 6.57
C ASP A 468 0.43 -0.85 6.95
N TYR A 469 -0.72 -0.17 6.93
CA TYR A 469 -0.89 1.18 7.49
C TYR A 469 -2.18 1.23 8.32
N TYR A 470 -2.30 2.22 9.20
CA TYR A 470 -3.47 2.42 10.04
C TYR A 470 -4.47 3.39 9.38
N PRO A 471 -5.60 2.93 8.83
CA PRO A 471 -6.70 3.84 8.50
C PRO A 471 -7.46 4.18 9.79
N ASP A 472 -7.70 5.47 10.02
CA ASP A 472 -8.49 5.96 11.14
C ASP A 472 -9.89 5.32 11.18
N LEU A 473 -10.49 5.24 12.38
CA LEU A 473 -11.78 4.58 12.56
C LEU A 473 -12.92 5.28 11.84
N VAL A 474 -12.89 6.61 11.75
CA VAL A 474 -13.87 7.42 11.02
C VAL A 474 -13.65 7.24 9.52
N GLU A 475 -12.39 7.23 9.10
CA GLU A 475 -11.95 7.02 7.72
C GLU A 475 -12.48 5.71 7.12
N ARG A 476 -12.45 4.61 7.89
CA ARG A 476 -13.05 3.32 7.47
C ARG A 476 -14.52 3.43 7.11
N THR A 477 -15.28 4.26 7.85
CA THR A 477 -16.70 4.53 7.55
C THR A 477 -16.85 5.39 6.31
N ARG A 478 -15.99 6.40 6.16
CA ARG A 478 -15.96 7.30 5.01
C ARG A 478 -15.73 6.54 3.70
N ILE A 479 -14.71 5.67 3.67
CA ILE A 479 -14.41 4.80 2.52
C ILE A 479 -15.64 3.96 2.13
N ALA A 480 -16.36 3.42 3.13
CA ALA A 480 -17.51 2.57 2.87
C ALA A 480 -18.67 3.34 2.21
N LEU A 481 -18.92 4.56 2.68
CA LEU A 481 -19.93 5.44 2.10
C LEU A 481 -19.52 5.93 0.71
N GLN A 482 -18.25 6.29 0.51
CA GLN A 482 -17.74 6.74 -0.80
C GLN A 482 -17.79 5.67 -1.90
N ARG A 483 -17.78 4.39 -1.52
CA ARG A 483 -17.87 3.27 -2.47
C ARG A 483 -19.31 2.82 -2.72
N ASP A 484 -20.30 3.56 -2.22
CA ASP A 484 -21.71 3.16 -2.24
C ASP A 484 -21.91 1.71 -1.78
N ALA A 485 -21.23 1.34 -0.69
CA ALA A 485 -21.20 -0.04 -0.24
C ALA A 485 -22.59 -0.52 0.22
N ASP A 486 -23.06 -1.61 -0.37
CA ASP A 486 -24.27 -2.30 0.09
C ASP A 486 -24.03 -3.06 1.41
N MET A 487 -22.76 -3.35 1.72
CA MET A 487 -22.34 -4.06 2.92
C MET A 487 -20.92 -3.69 3.33
N PHE A 488 -20.70 -3.47 4.63
CA PHE A 488 -19.37 -3.31 5.22
C PHE A 488 -19.04 -4.46 6.18
N LEU A 489 -17.91 -5.14 5.96
CA LEU A 489 -17.47 -6.28 6.77
C LEU A 489 -16.09 -6.02 7.37
N SER A 490 -16.04 -5.80 8.67
CA SER A 490 -14.77 -5.69 9.40
C SER A 490 -14.28 -7.08 9.82
N ILE A 491 -13.04 -7.41 9.43
CA ILE A 491 -12.42 -8.71 9.62
C ILE A 491 -11.38 -8.59 10.74
N HIS A 492 -11.59 -9.38 11.80
CA HIS A 492 -10.76 -9.39 13.01
C HIS A 492 -10.42 -10.81 13.49
N MET A 493 -9.48 -10.88 14.44
CA MET A 493 -9.21 -12.07 15.22
C MET A 493 -9.25 -11.76 16.72
N ASN A 494 -10.10 -12.48 17.43
CA ASN A 494 -10.36 -12.21 18.83
C ASN A 494 -9.20 -12.59 19.73
N SER A 495 -9.26 -12.09 20.96
CA SER A 495 -8.32 -12.34 22.03
C SER A 495 -9.04 -12.43 23.37
N ALA A 496 -8.33 -12.88 24.40
CA ALA A 496 -8.86 -12.94 25.75
C ALA A 496 -7.92 -12.25 26.73
N SER A 497 -8.48 -11.80 27.85
CA SER A 497 -7.72 -11.16 28.93
C SER A 497 -6.51 -12.01 29.34
N ARG A 498 -5.38 -11.33 29.59
CA ARG A 498 -4.14 -11.93 30.14
C ARG A 498 -4.39 -12.66 31.46
N ARG A 499 -5.38 -12.24 32.25
CA ARG A 499 -5.78 -12.93 33.51
C ARG A 499 -6.27 -14.38 33.30
N ARG A 500 -6.65 -14.75 32.07
CA ARG A 500 -7.13 -16.09 31.71
C ARG A 500 -6.14 -16.86 30.85
N LYS A 501 -4.85 -16.51 30.87
CA LYS A 501 -3.80 -17.11 30.02
C LYS A 501 -3.77 -18.64 30.06
N ALA A 502 -3.94 -19.23 31.25
CA ALA A 502 -3.99 -20.69 31.43
C ALA A 502 -5.14 -21.38 30.66
N ARG A 503 -6.17 -20.63 30.27
CA ARG A 503 -7.32 -21.15 29.52
C ARG A 503 -7.26 -20.88 28.02
N TRP A 504 -6.29 -20.10 27.51
CA TRP A 504 -6.26 -19.65 26.11
C TRP A 504 -6.27 -20.80 25.08
N GLN A 505 -5.72 -21.96 25.45
CA GLN A 505 -5.71 -23.13 24.57
C GLN A 505 -6.97 -24.02 24.69
N LYS A 506 -7.92 -23.70 25.56
CA LYS A 506 -9.19 -24.43 25.69
C LYS A 506 -10.16 -24.08 24.55
N ASP A 507 -11.08 -24.98 24.27
CA ASP A 507 -12.09 -24.84 23.21
C ASP A 507 -13.06 -23.65 23.42
N ASP A 508 -13.09 -23.06 24.61
CA ASP A 508 -13.79 -21.78 24.88
C ASP A 508 -13.26 -20.62 24.02
N TYR A 509 -12.04 -20.72 23.49
CA TYR A 509 -11.41 -19.74 22.61
C TYR A 509 -11.23 -20.31 21.19
N ILE A 510 -12.26 -20.99 20.68
CA ILE A 510 -12.31 -21.48 19.31
C ILE A 510 -13.62 -21.05 18.63
N GLY A 511 -13.54 -20.78 17.33
CA GLY A 511 -14.68 -20.53 16.47
C GLY A 511 -15.05 -19.06 16.31
N VAL A 512 -15.89 -18.79 15.33
CA VAL A 512 -16.30 -17.44 14.93
C VAL A 512 -17.18 -16.77 15.98
N GLU A 513 -16.92 -15.51 16.26
CA GLU A 513 -17.74 -14.65 17.13
C GLU A 513 -18.13 -13.38 16.37
N MET A 514 -19.34 -12.89 16.60
CA MET A 514 -19.81 -11.66 15.96
C MET A 514 -19.97 -10.58 17.03
N ILE A 515 -19.47 -9.39 16.75
CA ILE A 515 -19.66 -8.23 17.63
C ILE A 515 -20.84 -7.41 17.13
N VAL A 516 -21.79 -7.15 18.02
CA VAL A 516 -22.97 -6.32 17.75
C VAL A 516 -23.00 -5.04 18.57
N ARG A 517 -23.25 -3.93 17.88
CA ARG A 517 -23.53 -2.62 18.47
C ARG A 517 -25.04 -2.45 18.66
N ASN A 518 -25.44 -1.83 19.78
CA ASN A 518 -26.85 -1.53 20.06
C ASN A 518 -27.14 -0.03 20.16
N SER A 519 -26.13 0.81 20.39
CA SER A 519 -26.33 2.26 20.43
C SER A 519 -26.14 2.89 19.05
N LEU A 520 -26.82 4.00 18.80
CA LEU A 520 -26.68 4.77 17.55
C LEU A 520 -25.22 5.17 17.29
N GLY A 521 -24.56 5.65 18.35
CA GLY A 521 -23.28 6.34 18.25
C GLY A 521 -23.46 7.80 17.85
N SER A 522 -22.33 8.46 17.62
CA SER A 522 -22.27 9.82 17.10
C SER A 522 -22.40 9.80 15.59
N VAL A 523 -22.92 10.90 15.03
CA VAL A 523 -22.80 11.21 13.61
C VAL A 523 -21.31 11.27 13.27
N PRO A 524 -20.84 10.59 12.21
CA PRO A 524 -19.44 10.70 11.77
C PRO A 524 -19.06 12.17 11.50
N GLU A 525 -17.84 12.53 11.86
CA GLU A 525 -17.38 13.93 11.86
C GLU A 525 -17.34 14.55 10.45
N PHE A 526 -17.12 13.74 9.41
CA PHE A 526 -17.16 14.16 8.01
C PHE A 526 -18.57 14.44 7.47
N ILE A 527 -19.65 14.15 8.21
CA ILE A 527 -21.00 14.47 7.74
C ILE A 527 -21.27 15.94 8.03
N ASN A 528 -21.35 16.75 6.96
CA ASN A 528 -21.75 18.15 7.01
C ASN A 528 -23.13 18.29 7.71
N LYS A 529 -23.19 19.12 8.75
CA LYS A 529 -24.37 19.30 9.60
C LYS A 529 -25.39 20.30 9.08
N ASP A 530 -25.02 21.13 8.10
CA ASP A 530 -25.83 22.27 7.66
C ASP A 530 -27.05 21.83 6.83
N ASN A 531 -26.90 20.72 6.08
CA ASN A 531 -27.99 20.03 5.38
C ASN A 531 -28.34 18.67 6.02
N PHE A 532 -27.87 18.43 7.24
CA PHE A 532 -28.04 17.15 7.92
C PHE A 532 -29.46 17.00 8.48
N ASN A 533 -30.28 16.23 7.79
CA ASN A 533 -31.54 15.78 8.34
C ASN A 533 -31.30 14.70 9.42
N LYS A 534 -31.08 15.16 10.66
CA LYS A 534 -30.85 14.30 11.83
C LYS A 534 -31.94 13.25 12.02
N SER A 535 -33.20 13.59 11.77
CA SER A 535 -34.32 12.65 11.90
C SER A 535 -34.25 11.52 10.87
N ARG A 536 -33.92 11.85 9.61
CA ARG A 536 -33.68 10.88 8.54
C ARG A 536 -32.47 10.01 8.86
N TRP A 537 -31.35 10.60 9.26
CA TRP A 537 -30.17 9.85 9.65
C TRP A 537 -30.43 8.91 10.84
N ILE A 538 -31.17 9.36 11.87
CA ILE A 538 -31.56 8.50 13.00
C ILE A 538 -32.39 7.32 12.48
N LYS A 539 -33.32 7.54 11.54
CA LYS A 539 -34.13 6.48 10.93
C LYS A 539 -33.28 5.48 10.16
N GLU A 540 -32.39 5.96 9.28
CA GLU A 540 -31.46 5.14 8.50
C GLU A 540 -30.49 4.37 9.41
N ARG A 541 -29.95 5.02 10.43
CA ARG A 541 -29.06 4.41 11.40
C ARG A 541 -29.76 3.35 12.25
N LYS A 542 -31.00 3.58 12.69
CA LYS A 542 -31.82 2.56 13.37
C LYS A 542 -32.07 1.36 12.47
N ARG A 543 -32.35 1.58 11.18
CA ARG A 543 -32.44 0.50 10.18
C ARG A 543 -31.11 -0.24 10.07
N ALA A 544 -30.00 0.46 9.89
CA ALA A 544 -28.66 -0.11 9.80
C ALA A 544 -28.30 -0.95 11.04
N LEU A 545 -28.68 -0.54 12.25
CA LEU A 545 -28.48 -1.32 13.47
C LEU A 545 -29.33 -2.60 13.51
N LYS A 546 -30.59 -2.54 13.05
CA LYS A 546 -31.45 -3.72 12.91
C LYS A 546 -30.84 -4.71 11.91
N GLU A 547 -30.37 -4.19 10.77
CA GLU A 547 -29.69 -4.98 9.75
C GLU A 547 -28.35 -5.54 10.24
N HIS A 548 -27.56 -4.76 10.98
CA HIS A 548 -26.31 -5.19 11.60
C HIS A 548 -26.52 -6.41 12.51
N ARG A 549 -27.56 -6.39 13.35
CA ARG A 549 -27.90 -7.54 14.20
C ARG A 549 -28.33 -8.75 13.36
N LYS A 550 -29.24 -8.55 12.40
CA LYS A 550 -29.75 -9.61 11.52
C LYS A 550 -28.63 -10.26 10.69
N LEU A 551 -27.76 -9.43 10.11
CA LEU A 551 -26.59 -9.83 9.35
C LEU A 551 -25.61 -10.61 10.24
N SER A 552 -25.39 -10.15 11.47
CA SER A 552 -24.54 -10.84 12.44
C SER A 552 -25.09 -12.22 12.83
N ASP A 553 -26.40 -12.35 13.06
CA ASP A 553 -27.05 -13.64 13.32
C ASP A 553 -26.92 -14.60 12.11
N ILE A 554 -27.07 -14.06 10.89
CA ILE A 554 -26.89 -14.83 9.65
C ILE A 554 -25.44 -15.33 9.54
N PHE A 555 -24.44 -14.46 9.65
CA PHE A 555 -23.03 -14.83 9.56
C PHE A 555 -22.61 -15.81 10.65
N GLN A 556 -23.01 -15.59 11.90
CA GLN A 556 -22.74 -16.52 13.00
C GLN A 556 -23.27 -17.93 12.69
N SER A 557 -24.41 -18.03 11.99
CA SER A 557 -25.00 -19.31 11.60
C SER A 557 -24.34 -19.92 10.36
N THR A 558 -24.14 -19.15 9.29
CA THR A 558 -23.61 -19.68 8.02
C THR A 558 -22.14 -20.02 8.11
N ILE A 559 -21.31 -19.17 8.73
CA ILE A 559 -19.89 -19.42 8.92
C ILE A 559 -19.72 -20.69 9.75
N ARG A 560 -20.38 -20.76 10.91
CA ARG A 560 -20.32 -21.92 11.79
C ARG A 560 -20.69 -23.23 11.08
N LYS A 561 -21.69 -23.23 10.19
CA LYS A 561 -22.10 -24.45 9.46
C LYS A 561 -21.06 -24.95 8.47
N GLU A 562 -20.20 -24.08 7.95
CA GLU A 562 -19.14 -24.47 7.00
C GLU A 562 -17.83 -24.87 7.68
N LEU A 563 -17.55 -24.34 8.89
CA LEU A 563 -16.32 -24.68 9.62
C LEU A 563 -16.30 -26.14 10.08
N ASP A 564 -15.11 -26.73 10.16
CA ASP A 564 -14.94 -28.09 10.66
C ASP A 564 -14.97 -28.13 12.20
N PRO A 565 -15.36 -29.24 12.85
CA PRO A 565 -15.19 -29.40 14.29
C PRO A 565 -13.72 -29.32 14.73
N PRO A 566 -13.40 -28.69 15.88
CA PRO A 566 -14.30 -27.97 16.79
C PRO A 566 -14.47 -26.48 16.45
N PHE A 567 -13.96 -26.01 15.32
CA PHE A 567 -14.01 -24.60 14.88
C PHE A 567 -15.45 -24.12 14.59
N ASN A 568 -16.38 -25.05 14.39
CA ASN A 568 -17.83 -24.81 14.30
C ASN A 568 -18.56 -24.63 15.65
N ARG A 569 -17.83 -24.31 16.72
CA ARG A 569 -18.41 -24.06 18.05
C ARG A 569 -19.48 -22.98 17.98
N LYS A 570 -20.63 -23.23 18.62
CA LYS A 570 -21.70 -22.23 18.74
C LYS A 570 -21.26 -21.15 19.73
N ARG A 571 -21.28 -19.89 19.30
CA ARG A 571 -21.04 -18.71 20.13
C ARG A 571 -22.24 -17.79 20.10
N THR A 572 -22.37 -16.96 21.13
CA THR A 572 -23.38 -15.91 21.21
C THR A 572 -22.83 -14.60 20.68
N LEU A 573 -23.69 -13.81 20.05
CA LEU A 573 -23.33 -12.44 19.65
C LEU A 573 -22.85 -11.64 20.86
N LYS A 574 -21.74 -10.92 20.72
CA LYS A 574 -21.20 -10.07 21.79
C LYS A 574 -21.61 -8.63 21.60
N LYS A 575 -22.29 -8.09 22.60
CA LYS A 575 -22.70 -6.69 22.60
C LYS A 575 -21.50 -5.80 22.97
N ARG A 576 -21.01 -5.00 22.02
CA ARG A 576 -20.00 -3.94 22.25
C ARG A 576 -20.26 -2.76 21.33
N ASN A 577 -20.24 -1.55 21.87
CA ASN A 577 -20.44 -0.31 21.11
C ASN A 577 -19.12 0.21 20.52
N LEU A 578 -18.51 -0.56 19.61
CA LEU A 578 -17.22 -0.21 18.98
C LEU A 578 -17.32 1.09 18.16
N LYS A 579 -16.26 1.92 18.22
CA LYS A 579 -16.23 3.25 17.58
C LYS A 579 -16.27 3.18 16.05
N ILE A 580 -15.69 2.15 15.43
CA ILE A 580 -15.74 1.92 13.96
C ILE A 580 -17.17 1.85 13.40
N PHE A 581 -18.14 1.40 14.19
CA PHE A 581 -19.55 1.35 13.78
C PHE A 581 -20.35 2.55 14.25
N SER A 582 -19.72 3.55 14.87
CA SER A 582 -20.42 4.74 15.33
C SER A 582 -21.01 5.48 14.13
N GLY A 583 -22.34 5.55 14.07
CA GLY A 583 -23.03 6.34 13.06
C GLY A 583 -23.06 5.81 11.62
N MET A 584 -22.54 4.62 11.35
CA MET A 584 -22.57 3.98 10.03
C MET A 584 -24.01 3.66 9.58
N THR A 585 -24.46 4.15 8.42
CA THR A 585 -25.85 4.01 7.96
C THR A 585 -26.09 2.85 6.99
N ILE A 586 -25.04 2.14 6.59
CA ILE A 586 -25.11 0.96 5.71
C ILE A 586 -25.17 -0.34 6.53
N PRO A 587 -25.67 -1.46 5.97
CA PRO A 587 -25.55 -2.78 6.60
C PRO A 587 -24.07 -3.13 6.88
N HIS A 588 -23.76 -3.52 8.12
CA HIS A 588 -22.37 -3.79 8.53
C HIS A 588 -22.27 -4.96 9.51
N ALA A 589 -21.11 -5.59 9.61
CA ALA A 589 -20.81 -6.61 10.62
C ALA A 589 -19.31 -6.66 10.95
N LEU A 590 -18.97 -7.01 12.20
CA LEU A 590 -17.59 -7.34 12.58
C LEU A 590 -17.51 -8.84 12.85
N ILE A 591 -16.65 -9.50 12.09
CA ILE A 591 -16.42 -10.94 12.14
C ILE A 591 -15.11 -11.18 12.88
N GLU A 592 -15.21 -11.69 14.10
CA GLU A 592 -14.08 -12.28 14.80
C GLU A 592 -13.90 -13.70 14.26
N THR A 593 -13.01 -13.87 13.30
CA THR A 593 -12.87 -15.11 12.51
C THR A 593 -12.39 -16.32 13.33
N GLY A 594 -11.90 -16.07 14.55
CA GLY A 594 -11.40 -17.03 15.52
C GLY A 594 -10.64 -16.31 16.62
N PHE A 595 -9.91 -17.04 17.46
CA PHE A 595 -9.07 -16.44 18.51
C PHE A 595 -7.59 -16.62 18.18
N ILE A 596 -6.86 -15.52 17.98
CA ILE A 596 -5.43 -15.56 17.59
C ILE A 596 -4.56 -16.18 18.69
N ILE A 597 -4.98 -16.06 19.94
CA ILE A 597 -4.32 -16.63 21.11
C ILE A 597 -4.45 -18.16 21.20
N ASN A 598 -5.40 -18.77 20.49
CA ASN A 598 -5.60 -20.22 20.49
C ASN A 598 -4.87 -20.85 19.30
N ASN A 599 -3.87 -21.68 19.58
CA ASN A 599 -2.98 -22.20 18.54
C ASN A 599 -3.71 -23.10 17.55
N ARG A 600 -4.75 -23.82 17.98
CA ARG A 600 -5.56 -24.66 17.08
C ARG A 600 -6.33 -23.79 16.09
N ASN A 601 -6.96 -22.72 16.56
CA ASN A 601 -7.72 -21.81 15.69
C ASN A 601 -6.81 -21.06 14.72
N LEU A 602 -5.65 -20.59 15.19
CA LEU A 602 -4.68 -19.92 14.33
C LEU A 602 -4.12 -20.89 13.27
N LYS A 603 -3.71 -22.11 13.65
CA LYS A 603 -3.25 -23.14 12.68
C LYS A 603 -4.32 -23.48 11.65
N TYR A 604 -5.58 -23.55 12.05
CA TYR A 604 -6.69 -23.79 11.13
C TYR A 604 -6.83 -22.67 10.09
N LEU A 605 -6.72 -21.41 10.50
CA LEU A 605 -6.80 -20.25 9.58
C LEU A 605 -5.51 -20.00 8.79
N LEU A 606 -4.36 -20.53 9.23
CA LEU A 606 -3.13 -20.53 8.43
C LEU A 606 -3.18 -21.57 7.29
N LYS A 607 -4.04 -22.59 7.40
CA LYS A 607 -4.28 -23.56 6.32
C LYS A 607 -5.29 -23.01 5.30
N LYS A 608 -5.01 -23.23 4.02
CA LYS A 608 -5.87 -22.80 2.90
C LYS A 608 -7.26 -23.42 3.00
N GLU A 609 -7.35 -24.69 3.41
CA GLU A 609 -8.62 -25.40 3.59
C GLU A 609 -9.50 -24.71 4.63
N GLY A 610 -8.92 -24.34 5.78
CA GLY A 610 -9.65 -23.66 6.84
C GLY A 610 -10.13 -22.26 6.43
N ARG A 611 -9.31 -21.51 5.68
CA ARG A 611 -9.70 -20.22 5.09
C ARG A 611 -10.81 -20.37 4.05
N ASN A 612 -10.72 -21.36 3.16
CA ASN A 612 -11.77 -21.63 2.17
C ASN A 612 -13.11 -21.95 2.82
N LYS A 613 -13.14 -22.72 3.92
CA LYS A 613 -14.37 -22.98 4.69
C LYS A 613 -14.93 -21.69 5.30
N LEU A 614 -14.07 -20.84 5.88
CA LEU A 614 -14.45 -19.52 6.38
C LEU A 614 -15.07 -18.65 5.27
N TYR A 615 -14.41 -18.53 4.12
CA TYR A 615 -14.88 -17.71 2.99
C TYR A 615 -16.18 -18.23 2.40
N LYS A 616 -16.33 -19.55 2.28
CA LYS A 616 -17.59 -20.18 1.87
C LYS A 616 -18.73 -19.85 2.84
N GLY A 617 -18.44 -19.86 4.14
CA GLY A 617 -19.37 -19.48 5.19
C GLY A 617 -19.81 -18.01 5.13
N ILE A 618 -18.86 -17.10 4.86
CA ILE A 618 -19.12 -15.68 4.64
C ILE A 618 -19.96 -15.48 3.37
N LEU A 619 -19.57 -16.06 2.24
CA LEU A 619 -20.35 -16.00 1.00
C LEU A 619 -21.80 -16.45 1.20
N LYS A 620 -22.01 -17.62 1.82
CA LYS A 620 -23.37 -18.10 2.13
C LYS A 620 -24.14 -17.14 3.04
N GLY A 621 -23.44 -16.44 3.93
CA GLY A 621 -24.01 -15.38 4.76
C GLY A 621 -24.49 -14.18 3.95
N ILE A 622 -23.64 -13.70 3.04
CA ILE A 622 -23.95 -12.61 2.10
C ILE A 622 -25.17 -12.99 1.24
N GLU A 623 -25.14 -14.14 0.59
CA GLU A 623 -26.22 -14.63 -0.27
C GLU A 623 -27.53 -14.79 0.50
N LYS A 624 -27.47 -15.37 1.71
CA LYS A 624 -28.64 -15.53 2.57
C LYS A 624 -29.20 -14.17 2.99
N TYR A 625 -28.35 -13.20 3.33
CA TYR A 625 -28.78 -11.85 3.68
C TYR A 625 -29.45 -11.15 2.49
N ARG A 626 -28.82 -11.18 1.31
CA ARG A 626 -29.38 -10.60 0.07
C ARG A 626 -30.77 -11.17 -0.27
N LYS A 627 -30.98 -12.47 -0.09
CA LYS A 627 -32.31 -13.09 -0.26
C LYS A 627 -33.38 -12.52 0.68
N THR A 628 -32.99 -11.97 1.84
CA THR A 628 -33.92 -11.31 2.76
C THR A 628 -34.23 -9.86 2.41
N LEU A 629 -33.52 -9.27 1.44
CA LEU A 629 -33.79 -7.92 0.92
C LEU A 629 -34.74 -7.94 -0.29
N LYS A 630 -34.83 -9.08 -0.98
CA LYS A 630 -35.75 -9.32 -2.11
C LYS A 630 -37.17 -9.74 -1.69
N LYS A 631 -37.41 -9.86 -0.38
CA LYS A 631 -38.70 -10.15 0.24
C LYS A 631 -39.13 -8.91 1.01
#